data_AF-A0A948DS86-F1
#
_entry.id   AF-A0A948DS86-F1
#
_cell.length_a   1.000
_cell.length_b   1.000
_cell.length_c   1.000
_cell.angle_alpha   90.00
_cell.angle_beta   90.00
_cell.angle_gamma   90.00
#
_symmetry.space_group_name_H-M   'P 1'
#
loop_
_entity.id
_entity.type
_entity.pdbx_description
1 polymer ?
#
loop_
_entity_poly.entity_id
_entity_poly.type
_entity_poly.pdbx_seq_one_letter_code
_entity_poly.pdbx_strand_id
1 'polypeptide(L)'
;MNHPLQSWAWGELRASSRVNVVRFDEGFQVTFHKIPKLPWTIGYCPKSKMPSKKDLEIIKNEAVRQKAIMVKFEPNVRADSGVSMKSLGLVKGRALFTKFSFWLDLTKSEEELLAGMKSKTRYNVRLAEKKGVRVVEDSSDKGFED
;
A
#
# COMPACT_ATOMS: atom_id res chain seq x y z
N MET A 1 3.51 1.16 -12.04
CA MET A 1 3.12 0.46 -10.79
C MET A 1 3.39 1.42 -9.65
N ASN A 2 2.36 1.88 -8.93
CA ASN A 2 2.47 3.10 -8.11
C ASN A 2 2.56 2.84 -6.60
N HIS A 3 2.59 1.57 -6.16
CA HIS A 3 2.73 1.21 -4.75
C HIS A 3 3.29 -0.22 -4.59
N PRO A 4 4.22 -0.49 -3.65
CA PRO A 4 4.82 -1.81 -3.44
C PRO A 4 3.79 -2.94 -3.22
N LEU A 5 2.68 -2.65 -2.55
CA LEU A 5 1.61 -3.62 -2.28
C LEU A 5 0.86 -4.14 -3.53
N GLN A 6 0.99 -3.43 -4.66
CA GLN A 6 0.47 -3.84 -5.96
C GLN A 6 1.59 -4.38 -6.87
N SER A 7 2.77 -4.63 -6.31
CA SER A 7 3.88 -5.22 -7.03
C SER A 7 3.77 -6.73 -7.17
N TRP A 8 4.46 -7.24 -8.18
CA TRP A 8 4.54 -8.67 -8.44
C TRP A 8 5.18 -9.40 -7.26
N ALA A 9 6.34 -8.91 -6.79
CA ALA A 9 7.06 -9.44 -5.64
C ALA A 9 6.20 -9.48 -4.37
N TRP A 10 5.41 -8.43 -4.12
CA TRP A 10 4.47 -8.45 -3.00
C TRP A 10 3.39 -9.53 -3.16
N GLY A 11 2.89 -9.73 -4.38
CA GLY A 11 1.94 -10.79 -4.66
C GLY A 11 2.52 -12.17 -4.45
N GLU A 12 3.77 -12.41 -4.87
CA GLU A 12 4.48 -13.68 -4.64
C GLU A 12 4.68 -13.94 -3.15
N LEU A 13 5.07 -12.92 -2.38
CA LEU A 13 5.16 -13.00 -0.91
C LEU A 13 3.81 -13.35 -0.26
N ARG A 14 2.71 -12.76 -0.75
CA ARG A 14 1.36 -13.11 -0.24
C ARG A 14 0.97 -14.54 -0.64
N ALA A 15 1.29 -14.96 -1.85
CA ALA A 15 0.99 -16.30 -2.33
C ALA A 15 1.77 -17.37 -1.56
N SER A 16 3.04 -17.13 -1.21
CA SER A 16 3.84 -18.05 -0.38
C SER A 16 3.23 -18.24 1.02
N SER A 17 2.52 -17.23 1.52
CA SER A 17 1.72 -17.29 2.76
C SER A 17 0.36 -17.99 2.58
N ARG A 18 0.16 -18.75 1.49
CA ARG A 18 -1.07 -19.48 1.13
C ARG A 18 -2.30 -18.58 0.94
N VAL A 19 -2.10 -17.29 0.66
CA VAL A 19 -3.18 -16.36 0.32
C VAL A 19 -3.47 -16.49 -1.17
N ASN A 20 -4.74 -16.58 -1.56
CA ASN A 20 -5.09 -16.54 -2.97
C ASN A 20 -4.90 -15.11 -3.51
N VAL A 21 -4.03 -14.97 -4.51
CA VAL A 21 -3.70 -13.68 -5.15
C VAL A 21 -4.17 -13.74 -6.59
N VAL A 22 -5.10 -12.85 -6.95
CA VAL A 22 -5.57 -12.71 -8.33
C VAL A 22 -5.11 -11.36 -8.87
N ARG A 23 -4.56 -11.39 -10.09
CA ARG A 23 -4.03 -10.22 -10.80
C ARG A 23 -4.88 -9.94 -12.03
N PHE A 24 -5.07 -8.67 -12.32
CA PHE A 24 -5.85 -8.19 -13.47
C PHE A 24 -4.95 -7.29 -14.34
N ASP A 25 -5.15 -7.36 -15.66
CA ASP A 25 -4.28 -6.75 -16.68
C ASP A 25 -4.09 -5.23 -16.54
N GLU A 26 -4.98 -4.56 -15.80
CA GLU A 26 -4.95 -3.12 -15.56
C GLU A 26 -4.21 -2.70 -14.27
N GLY A 27 -3.45 -3.62 -13.66
CA GLY A 27 -2.57 -3.33 -12.51
C GLY A 27 -3.27 -3.40 -11.16
N PHE A 28 -4.31 -4.24 -11.05
CA PHE A 28 -4.92 -4.59 -9.78
C PHE A 28 -4.45 -5.96 -9.32
N GLN A 29 -4.08 -6.03 -8.04
CA GLN A 29 -3.79 -7.25 -7.32
C GLN A 29 -4.74 -7.34 -6.13
N VAL A 30 -5.61 -8.35 -6.16
CA VAL A 30 -6.61 -8.61 -5.12
C VAL A 30 -6.24 -9.89 -4.40
N THR A 31 -6.23 -9.82 -3.07
CA THR A 31 -6.02 -10.98 -2.19
C THR A 31 -7.36 -11.47 -1.66
N PHE A 32 -7.61 -12.77 -1.69
CA PHE A 32 -8.83 -13.38 -1.16
C PHE A 32 -8.52 -14.20 0.09
N HIS A 33 -9.25 -13.91 1.17
CA HIS A 33 -9.03 -14.47 2.51
C HIS A 33 -10.27 -15.22 2.96
N LYS A 34 -10.09 -16.46 3.42
CA LYS A 34 -11.21 -17.27 3.95
C LYS A 34 -11.73 -16.68 5.26
N ILE A 35 -13.05 -16.66 5.41
CA ILE A 35 -13.67 -16.32 6.69
C ILE A 35 -13.67 -17.59 7.57
N PRO A 36 -13.13 -17.56 8.80
CA PRO A 36 -13.11 -18.72 9.66
C PRO A 36 -14.51 -19.32 9.86
N LYS A 37 -14.62 -20.65 9.75
CA LYS A 37 -15.86 -21.43 9.95
C LYS A 37 -16.98 -21.18 8.95
N LEU A 38 -16.76 -20.38 7.89
CA LEU A 38 -17.76 -20.07 6.87
C LEU A 38 -17.24 -20.41 5.46
N PRO A 39 -18.11 -20.70 4.47
CA PRO A 39 -17.69 -21.07 3.12
C PRO A 39 -17.31 -19.87 2.23
N TRP A 40 -17.27 -18.67 2.79
CA TRP A 40 -17.08 -17.41 2.07
C TRP A 40 -15.67 -16.83 2.25
N THR A 41 -15.33 -15.88 1.38
CA THR A 41 -14.09 -15.12 1.44
C THR A 41 -14.31 -13.61 1.51
N ILE A 42 -13.25 -12.87 1.78
CA ILE A 42 -13.18 -11.41 1.63
C ILE A 42 -12.05 -11.09 0.65
N GLY A 43 -12.36 -10.32 -0.38
CA GLY A 43 -11.36 -9.75 -1.28
C GLY A 43 -10.76 -8.46 -0.71
N TYR A 44 -9.47 -8.24 -0.91
CA TYR A 44 -8.80 -7.01 -0.49
C TYR A 44 -7.79 -6.53 -1.55
N CYS A 45 -7.94 -5.27 -1.95
CA CYS A 45 -7.17 -4.57 -2.95
C CYS A 45 -6.46 -3.34 -2.33
N PRO A 46 -5.29 -3.54 -1.69
CA PRO A 46 -4.57 -2.47 -0.98
C PRO A 46 -3.83 -1.53 -1.93
N LYS A 47 -3.94 -0.22 -1.69
CA LYS A 47 -3.12 0.82 -2.32
C LYS A 47 -3.08 0.75 -3.86
N SER A 48 -4.20 0.34 -4.45
CA SER A 48 -4.39 0.32 -5.90
C SER A 48 -4.57 1.71 -6.49
N LYS A 49 -4.63 1.82 -7.81
CA LYS A 49 -5.29 2.98 -8.43
C LYS A 49 -6.78 3.00 -8.07
N MET A 50 -7.46 4.12 -8.30
CA MET A 50 -8.92 4.11 -8.23
C MET A 50 -9.47 3.21 -9.37
N PRO A 51 -10.34 2.23 -9.07
CA PRO A 51 -10.94 1.40 -10.10
C PRO A 51 -11.96 2.16 -10.96
N SER A 52 -11.94 1.91 -12.26
CA SER A 52 -13.00 2.29 -13.18
C SER A 52 -14.20 1.34 -13.06
N LYS A 53 -15.33 1.68 -13.71
CA LYS A 53 -16.49 0.77 -13.77
C LYS A 53 -16.14 -0.58 -14.42
N LYS A 54 -15.29 -0.57 -15.45
CA LYS A 54 -14.82 -1.79 -16.13
C LYS A 54 -14.00 -2.67 -15.19
N ASP A 55 -13.08 -2.06 -14.44
CA ASP A 55 -12.28 -2.78 -13.43
C ASP A 55 -13.17 -3.45 -12.38
N LEU A 56 -14.16 -2.70 -11.87
CA LEU A 56 -15.10 -3.21 -10.88
C LEU A 56 -15.90 -4.40 -11.41
N GLU A 57 -16.32 -4.38 -12.67
CA GLU A 57 -17.08 -5.48 -13.27
C GLU A 57 -16.21 -6.75 -13.39
N ILE A 58 -14.97 -6.61 -13.87
CA ILE A 58 -14.03 -7.73 -13.97
C ILE A 58 -13.74 -8.31 -12.58
N ILE A 59 -13.45 -7.46 -11.60
CA ILE A 59 -13.14 -7.87 -10.23
C ILE A 59 -14.36 -8.49 -9.55
N LYS A 60 -15.57 -7.99 -9.82
CA LYS A 60 -16.82 -8.56 -9.30
C LYS A 60 -17.03 -9.99 -9.82
N ASN A 61 -16.79 -10.23 -11.11
CA ASN A 61 -16.90 -11.56 -11.69
C ASN A 61 -15.91 -12.55 -11.05
N GLU A 62 -14.68 -12.11 -10.77
CA GLU A 62 -13.73 -12.92 -10.00
C GLU A 62 -14.18 -13.11 -8.55
N ALA A 63 -14.68 -12.07 -7.89
CA ALA A 63 -15.15 -12.13 -6.50
C ALA A 63 -16.26 -13.18 -6.32
N VAL A 64 -17.17 -13.32 -7.29
CA VAL A 64 -18.19 -14.37 -7.30
C VAL A 64 -17.56 -15.77 -7.38
N ARG A 65 -16.59 -15.98 -8.29
CA ARG A 65 -15.84 -17.26 -8.39
C ARG A 65 -15.13 -17.60 -7.08
N GLN A 66 -14.62 -16.59 -6.38
CA GLN A 66 -13.94 -16.72 -5.10
C GLN A 66 -14.88 -16.81 -3.89
N LYS A 67 -16.21 -16.82 -4.08
CA LYS A 67 -17.22 -16.79 -3.01
C LYS A 67 -17.03 -15.62 -2.04
N ALA A 68 -16.57 -14.48 -2.55
CA ALA A 68 -16.29 -13.31 -1.73
C ALA A 68 -17.59 -12.55 -1.40
N ILE A 69 -17.82 -12.27 -0.12
CA ILE A 69 -18.98 -11.45 0.32
C ILE A 69 -18.77 -9.96 0.06
N MET A 70 -17.51 -9.54 -0.08
CA MET A 70 -17.13 -8.18 -0.45
C MET A 70 -15.72 -8.16 -1.02
N VAL A 71 -15.43 -7.11 -1.79
CA VAL A 71 -14.05 -6.71 -2.11
C VAL A 71 -13.82 -5.32 -1.55
N LYS A 72 -12.81 -5.19 -0.70
CA LYS A 72 -12.40 -3.92 -0.11
C LYS A 72 -11.29 -3.29 -0.91
N PHE A 73 -11.53 -2.07 -1.38
CA PHE A 73 -10.55 -1.25 -2.08
C PHE A 73 -10.01 -0.17 -1.14
N GLU A 74 -8.70 0.03 -1.15
CA GLU A 74 -8.05 1.18 -0.49
C GLU A 74 -7.11 1.87 -1.48
N PRO A 75 -7.65 2.61 -2.46
CA PRO A 75 -6.84 3.20 -3.52
C PRO A 75 -5.87 4.24 -2.96
N ASN A 76 -4.66 4.30 -3.52
CA ASN A 76 -3.63 5.26 -3.21
C ASN A 76 -3.86 6.59 -3.96
N VAL A 77 -4.98 7.24 -3.66
CA VAL A 77 -5.35 8.54 -4.23
C VAL A 77 -5.51 9.58 -3.12
N ARG A 78 -5.23 10.84 -3.43
CA ARG A 78 -5.45 11.93 -2.49
C ARG A 78 -6.95 12.22 -2.36
N ALA A 79 -7.37 12.68 -1.18
CA ALA A 79 -8.77 12.99 -0.91
C ALA A 79 -9.32 14.16 -1.75
N ASP A 80 -8.44 15.07 -2.19
CA ASP A 80 -8.74 16.24 -3.03
C ASP A 80 -8.76 15.93 -4.54
N SER A 81 -8.58 14.66 -4.94
CA SER A 81 -8.52 14.24 -6.35
C SER A 81 -9.85 14.35 -7.13
N GLY A 82 -10.94 14.79 -6.50
CA GLY A 82 -12.25 14.95 -7.14
C GLY A 82 -12.97 13.64 -7.51
N VAL A 83 -12.40 12.49 -7.16
CA VAL A 83 -12.97 11.18 -7.51
C VAL A 83 -14.19 10.86 -6.63
N SER A 84 -15.35 10.69 -7.26
CA SER A 84 -16.59 10.29 -6.58
C SER A 84 -16.71 8.78 -6.47
N MET A 85 -16.66 8.24 -5.25
CA MET A 85 -16.92 6.80 -5.01
C MET A 85 -18.39 6.42 -5.25
N LYS A 86 -19.33 7.36 -5.09
CA LYS A 86 -20.77 7.10 -5.22
C LYS A 86 -21.16 6.73 -6.65
N SER A 87 -20.55 7.35 -7.67
CA SER A 87 -20.86 7.07 -9.08
C SER A 87 -20.41 5.69 -9.54
N LEU A 88 -19.56 5.02 -8.75
CA LEU A 88 -19.06 3.67 -8.97
C LEU A 88 -19.84 2.60 -8.19
N GLY A 89 -20.87 2.98 -7.42
CA GLY A 89 -21.60 2.03 -6.57
C GLY A 89 -20.80 1.52 -5.37
N LEU A 90 -19.68 2.17 -5.04
CA LEU A 90 -18.84 1.80 -3.91
C LEU A 90 -19.39 2.39 -2.60
N VAL A 91 -19.37 1.59 -1.55
CA VAL A 91 -19.73 2.03 -0.19
C VAL A 91 -18.48 2.33 0.62
N LYS A 92 -18.55 3.35 1.48
CA LYS A 92 -17.43 3.74 2.33
C LYS A 92 -17.19 2.67 3.40
N GLY A 93 -16.04 1.99 3.31
CA GLY A 93 -15.58 1.06 4.33
C GLY A 93 -14.70 1.71 5.41
N ARG A 94 -14.39 0.94 6.46
CA ARG A 94 -13.34 1.30 7.44
C ARG A 94 -11.97 1.29 6.76
N ALA A 95 -11.12 2.29 6.96
CA ALA A 95 -9.74 2.23 6.47
C ALA A 95 -8.87 1.27 7.32
N LEU A 96 -8.02 0.47 6.68
CA LEU A 96 -6.93 -0.28 7.31
C LEU A 96 -5.64 0.54 7.32
N PHE A 97 -5.41 1.36 6.29
CA PHE A 97 -4.29 2.31 6.28
C PHE A 97 -4.64 3.62 6.99
N THR A 98 -3.61 4.30 7.50
CA THR A 98 -3.74 5.69 7.94
C THR A 98 -4.13 6.57 6.75
N LYS A 99 -4.99 7.55 7.02
CA LYS A 99 -5.47 8.51 6.00
C LYS A 99 -4.43 9.58 5.65
N PHE A 100 -3.42 9.73 6.50
CA PHE A 100 -2.40 10.76 6.38
C PHE A 100 -1.04 10.10 6.18
N SER A 101 -0.24 10.70 5.31
CA SER A 101 1.14 10.31 5.02
C SER A 101 1.97 11.58 4.93
N PHE A 102 3.20 11.51 5.44
CA PHE A 102 4.18 12.57 5.26
C PHE A 102 4.97 12.29 3.98
N TRP A 103 5.04 13.28 3.10
CA TRP A 103 5.78 13.20 1.84
C TRP A 103 6.96 14.16 1.91
N LEU A 104 8.16 13.65 1.66
CA LEU A 104 9.36 14.45 1.50
C LEU A 104 9.72 14.47 0.02
N ASP A 105 9.87 15.67 -0.53
CA ASP A 105 10.25 15.85 -1.93
C ASP A 105 11.77 15.71 -2.08
N LEU A 106 12.20 14.55 -2.56
CA LEU A 106 13.61 14.20 -2.74
C LEU A 106 14.23 14.81 -4.00
N THR A 107 13.51 15.64 -4.75
CA THR A 107 14.09 16.40 -5.88
C THR A 107 14.94 17.58 -5.44
N LYS A 108 14.84 17.97 -4.17
CA LYS A 108 15.62 19.05 -3.52
C LYS A 108 17.01 18.59 -3.13
N SER A 109 17.94 19.54 -3.01
CA SER A 109 19.29 19.25 -2.49
C SER A 109 19.26 18.88 -1.01
N GLU A 110 20.31 18.22 -0.52
CA GLU A 110 20.44 17.88 0.90
C GLU A 110 20.43 19.14 1.79
N GLU A 111 21.07 20.22 1.35
CA GLU A 111 21.07 21.50 2.05
C GLU A 111 19.66 22.10 2.14
N GLU A 112 18.90 22.07 1.06
CA GLU A 112 17.52 22.55 1.02
C GLU A 112 16.60 21.70 1.91
N LEU A 113 16.76 20.38 1.86
CA LEU A 113 16.04 19.44 2.70
C LEU A 113 16.32 19.70 4.18
N LEU A 114 17.60 19.81 4.56
CA LEU A 114 18.02 20.13 5.92
C LEU A 114 17.47 21.48 6.37
N ALA A 115 17.60 22.53 5.55
CA ALA A 115 17.11 23.87 5.86
C ALA A 115 15.59 23.88 6.16
N GLY A 116 14.81 23.07 5.42
CA GLY A 116 13.38 22.89 5.63
C GLY A 116 12.98 22.13 6.89
N MET A 117 13.90 21.44 7.56
CA MET A 117 13.62 20.73 8.82
C MET A 117 13.50 21.68 10.01
N LYS A 118 12.83 21.24 11.08
CA LYS A 118 12.82 21.97 12.37
C LYS A 118 14.24 22.09 12.95
N SER A 119 14.51 23.17 13.68
CA SER A 119 15.84 23.44 14.26
C SER A 119 16.42 22.27 15.07
N LYS A 120 15.61 21.65 15.94
CA LYS A 120 16.01 20.47 16.73
C LYS A 120 16.37 19.26 15.87
N THR A 121 15.67 19.05 14.75
CA THR A 121 15.97 17.96 13.81
C THR A 121 17.34 18.19 13.17
N ARG A 122 17.60 19.38 12.62
CA ARG A 122 18.91 19.73 12.04
C ARG A 122 20.05 19.58 13.04
N TYR A 123 19.84 20.03 14.28
CA TYR A 123 20.82 19.88 15.36
C TYR A 123 21.13 18.41 15.65
N ASN A 124 20.11 17.55 15.77
CA ASN A 124 20.30 16.14 16.08
C ASN A 124 20.99 15.37 14.95
N VAL A 125 20.70 15.67 13.68
CA VAL A 125 21.39 15.08 12.53
C VAL A 125 22.90 15.40 12.60
N ARG A 126 23.25 16.68 12.75
CA ARG A 126 24.67 17.11 12.89
C ARG A 126 25.35 16.53 14.13
N LEU A 127 24.60 16.38 15.23
CA LEU A 127 25.12 15.77 16.45
C LEU A 127 25.45 14.28 16.22
N ALA A 128 24.60 13.53 15.50
CA ALA A 128 24.86 12.14 15.16
C ALA A 128 26.13 11.99 14.30
N GLU A 129 26.28 12.86 13.29
CA GLU A 129 27.49 12.93 12.45
C GLU A 129 28.74 13.23 13.29
N LYS A 130 28.69 14.24 14.15
CA LYS A 130 29.78 14.61 15.06
C LYS A 130 30.17 13.48 16.00
N LYS A 131 29.19 12.68 16.44
CA LYS A 131 29.41 11.50 17.29
C LYS A 131 29.91 10.27 16.53
N GLY A 132 30.11 10.37 15.22
CA GLY A 132 30.65 9.27 14.43
C GLY A 132 29.65 8.16 14.13
N VAL A 133 28.35 8.43 14.25
CA VAL A 133 27.31 7.46 13.85
C VAL A 133 27.50 7.08 12.38
N ARG A 134 27.32 5.80 12.07
CA ARG A 134 27.39 5.24 10.71
C ARG A 134 26.10 4.51 10.41
N VAL A 135 25.65 4.63 9.17
CA VAL A 135 24.51 3.90 8.63
C VAL A 135 25.05 2.97 7.56
N VAL A 136 24.66 1.71 7.61
CA VAL A 136 25.01 0.69 6.62
C VAL A 136 23.74 0.01 6.17
N GLU A 137 23.68 -0.37 4.89
CA GLU A 137 22.60 -1.19 4.36
C GLU A 137 22.95 -2.67 4.61
N ASP A 138 22.09 -3.37 5.33
CA ASP A 138 22.21 -4.80 5.58
C ASP A 138 20.85 -5.46 5.36
N SER A 139 20.76 -6.31 4.33
CA SER A 139 19.58 -7.11 4.01
C SER A 139 19.82 -8.60 4.20
N SER A 140 20.87 -8.99 4.94
CA SER A 140 21.16 -10.39 5.29
C SER A 140 20.26 -10.86 6.43
N ASP A 141 20.15 -12.19 6.61
CA ASP A 141 19.40 -12.77 7.74
C ASP A 141 19.87 -12.24 9.09
N LYS A 142 21.18 -12.03 9.24
CA LYS A 142 21.77 -11.45 10.44
C LYS A 142 21.25 -10.04 10.72
N GLY A 143 21.03 -9.23 9.69
CA GLY A 143 20.44 -7.89 9.82
C GLY A 143 18.98 -7.89 10.29
N PHE A 144 18.28 -9.04 10.24
CA PHE A 144 16.91 -9.21 10.75
C PHE A 144 16.85 -9.81 12.17
N GLU A 145 17.98 -10.26 12.73
CA GLU A 145 18.06 -10.89 14.06
C GLU A 145 18.35 -9.89 15.20
N ASP A 146 18.84 -8.69 14.87
CA ASP A 146 19.15 -7.59 15.80
C ASP A 146 17.91 -6.76 16.20
#